data_AF-A0A9D6ACG7-F1
#
_entry.id   AF-A0A9D6ACG7-F1
#
_cell.length_a   1.000
_cell.length_b   1.000
_cell.length_c   1.000
_cell.angle_alpha   90.00
_cell.angle_beta   90.00
_cell.angle_gamma   90.00
#
_symmetry.space_group_name_H-M   'P 1'
#
loop_
_entity.id
_entity.type
_entity.pdbx_description
1 polymer ?
#
loop_
_entity_poly.entity_id
_entity_poly.type
_entity_poly.pdbx_seq_one_letter_code
_entity_poly.pdbx_strand_id
1 'polypeptide(L)'
;MRLSRKSAAKSVGKTAASIIALAAITLAAPAYAQTGSSQNSEATPTAEDAKKFVAETEKKMFDYSVDASRVYWINSTYITDDTDALAAKAGAEGTTMAVQAAIDAAKYKDVQG
;
A
#
# COMPACT_ATOMS: atom_id res chain seq x y z
N MET A 1 -13.06 -64.37 -34.69
CA MET A 1 -12.52 -64.81 -33.38
C MET A 1 -12.45 -63.58 -32.47
N ARG A 2 -13.57 -63.19 -31.85
CA ARG A 2 -13.84 -63.27 -30.39
C ARG A 2 -12.71 -62.75 -29.47
N LEU A 3 -12.97 -61.55 -28.92
CA LEU A 3 -12.84 -61.10 -27.51
C LEU A 3 -11.46 -61.14 -26.82
N SER A 4 -11.04 -60.00 -26.28
CA SER A 4 -10.93 -59.75 -24.82
C SER A 4 -10.50 -58.29 -24.57
N ARG A 5 -11.38 -57.37 -24.10
CA ARG A 5 -11.73 -57.03 -22.69
C ARG A 5 -10.51 -56.56 -21.89
N LYS A 6 -10.53 -55.48 -21.08
CA LYS A 6 -11.56 -54.53 -20.64
C LYS A 6 -10.80 -53.40 -19.92
N SER A 7 -11.25 -52.16 -20.12
CA SER A 7 -10.98 -51.04 -19.21
C SER A 7 -11.57 -51.33 -17.83
N ALA A 8 -10.83 -51.06 -16.76
CA ALA A 8 -11.29 -51.22 -15.38
C ALA A 8 -11.31 -49.86 -14.68
N ALA A 9 -12.48 -49.22 -14.76
CA ALA A 9 -12.91 -48.20 -13.80
C ALA A 9 -13.31 -48.88 -12.48
N LYS A 10 -12.90 -48.31 -11.34
CA LYS A 10 -13.35 -48.67 -9.99
C LYS A 10 -13.07 -47.46 -9.08
N SER A 11 -13.93 -46.93 -8.22
CA SER A 11 -15.33 -47.16 -7.87
C SER A 11 -15.72 -45.97 -6.97
N VAL A 12 -16.72 -45.18 -7.35
CA VAL A 12 -17.41 -44.23 -6.46
C VAL A 12 -18.23 -45.05 -5.46
N GLY A 13 -18.08 -44.82 -4.17
CA GLY A 13 -18.94 -45.44 -3.15
C GLY A 13 -18.30 -45.54 -1.77
N LYS A 14 -18.42 -44.47 -0.99
CA LYS A 14 -18.46 -44.49 0.49
C LYS A 14 -18.70 -43.07 1.02
N THR A 15 -19.95 -42.62 0.95
CA THR A 15 -20.47 -41.55 1.79
C THR A 15 -21.21 -42.17 2.98
N ALA A 16 -21.25 -41.43 4.10
CA ALA A 16 -22.08 -41.62 5.30
C ALA A 16 -21.48 -42.46 6.44
N ALA A 17 -20.82 -41.78 7.40
CA ALA A 17 -21.06 -41.91 8.84
C ALA A 17 -19.99 -41.14 9.65
N SER A 18 -20.32 -39.95 10.17
CA SER A 18 -19.85 -39.39 11.46
C SER A 18 -19.96 -37.86 11.47
N ILE A 19 -21.13 -37.34 11.82
CA ILE A 19 -21.35 -35.91 12.10
C ILE A 19 -21.89 -35.71 13.55
N ILE A 20 -21.62 -36.61 14.50
CA ILE A 20 -22.18 -36.49 15.87
C ILE A 20 -21.17 -36.86 16.98
N ALA A 21 -19.89 -36.48 16.87
CA ALA A 21 -18.92 -36.92 17.88
C ALA A 21 -17.82 -35.93 18.26
N LEU A 22 -18.06 -34.61 18.23
CA LEU A 22 -17.13 -33.68 18.90
C LEU A 22 -17.82 -32.41 19.43
N ALA A 23 -18.97 -32.59 20.07
CA ALA A 23 -19.61 -31.57 20.90
C ALA A 23 -19.31 -31.88 22.39
N ALA A 24 -18.05 -31.76 22.79
CA ALA A 24 -17.62 -31.70 24.20
C ALA A 24 -16.12 -31.42 24.25
N ILE A 25 -15.73 -30.17 24.46
CA ILE A 25 -14.59 -29.67 25.26
C ILE A 25 -14.77 -28.15 25.26
N THR A 26 -15.64 -27.68 26.14
CA THR A 26 -15.63 -26.31 26.66
C THR A 26 -15.20 -26.42 28.12
N LEU A 27 -14.37 -25.47 28.56
CA LEU A 27 -13.75 -25.30 29.89
C LEU A 27 -12.30 -25.80 30.03
N ALA A 28 -11.39 -25.09 29.36
CA ALA A 28 -10.07 -24.80 29.93
C ALA A 28 -9.66 -23.40 29.45
N ALA A 29 -9.64 -22.44 30.37
CA ALA A 29 -9.26 -21.07 30.10
C ALA A 29 -7.78 -20.96 29.69
N PRO A 30 -7.45 -20.02 28.80
CA PRO A 30 -6.30 -19.17 28.99
C PRO A 30 -6.81 -17.76 29.30
N ALA A 31 -6.94 -17.46 30.60
CA ALA A 31 -6.48 -16.16 31.05
C ALA A 31 -4.99 -16.06 30.63
N TYR A 32 -4.54 -14.87 30.22
CA TYR A 32 -3.19 -14.59 29.66
C TYR A 32 -3.02 -14.81 28.15
N ALA A 33 -3.68 -13.99 27.34
CA ALA A 33 -3.14 -13.53 26.06
C ALA A 33 -3.79 -12.22 25.59
N GLN A 34 -4.03 -11.26 26.50
CA GLN A 34 -4.17 -9.86 26.09
C GLN A 34 -2.81 -9.21 26.29
N THR A 35 -1.84 -9.66 25.50
CA THR A 35 -0.64 -8.88 25.21
C THR A 35 -1.17 -7.56 24.68
N GLY A 36 -0.93 -6.48 25.42
CA GLY A 36 -1.41 -5.16 25.08
C GLY A 36 -1.06 -4.85 23.64
N SER A 37 -2.06 -4.91 22.77
CA SER A 37 -2.06 -4.04 21.61
C SER A 37 -2.12 -2.64 22.21
N SER A 38 -0.95 -2.00 22.32
CA SER A 38 -0.90 -0.56 22.24
C SER A 38 -1.58 -0.21 20.92
N GLN A 39 -2.90 -0.03 20.99
CA GLN A 39 -3.68 0.71 20.04
C GLN A 39 -3.07 2.11 20.13
N ASN A 40 -2.04 2.35 19.34
CA ASN A 40 -1.76 3.70 18.91
C ASN A 40 -2.95 4.03 18.01
N SER A 41 -4.04 4.49 18.64
CA SER A 41 -5.17 5.04 17.93
C SER A 41 -4.63 6.28 17.24
N GLU A 42 -4.13 6.12 16.00
CA GLU A 42 -3.93 7.26 15.11
C GLU A 42 -5.29 7.94 15.05
N ALA A 43 -5.34 9.16 15.61
CA ALA A 43 -6.54 9.95 15.57
C ALA A 43 -6.95 10.13 14.11
N THR A 44 -8.24 9.98 13.81
CA THR A 44 -8.78 10.26 12.49
C THR A 44 -8.35 11.67 12.08
N PRO A 45 -7.71 11.86 10.91
CA PRO A 45 -7.26 13.18 10.47
C PRO A 45 -8.40 14.20 10.46
N THR A 46 -8.11 15.41 10.91
CA THR A 46 -9.09 16.50 10.99
C THR A 46 -8.99 17.45 9.78
N ALA A 47 -9.97 18.34 9.63
CA ALA A 47 -9.93 19.42 8.64
C ALA A 47 -8.76 20.39 8.87
N GLU A 48 -8.33 20.58 10.11
CA GLU A 48 -7.16 21.40 10.43
C GLU A 48 -5.86 20.71 10.01
N ASP A 49 -5.75 19.40 10.23
CA ASP A 49 -4.60 18.61 9.77
C ASP A 49 -4.47 18.63 8.24
N ALA A 50 -5.60 18.53 7.53
CA ALA A 50 -5.63 18.62 6.07
C ALA A 50 -5.15 20.00 5.57
N LYS A 51 -5.61 21.09 6.20
CA LYS A 51 -5.17 22.46 5.86
C LYS A 51 -3.68 22.65 6.11
N LYS A 52 -3.18 22.13 7.24
CA LYS A 52 -1.75 22.16 7.57
C LYS A 52 -0.92 21.38 6.54
N PHE A 53 -1.37 20.17 6.19
CA PHE A 53 -0.72 19.35 5.17
C PHE A 53 -0.62 20.07 3.82
N VAL A 54 -1.71 20.72 3.37
CA VAL A 54 -1.71 21.50 2.12
C VAL A 54 -0.68 22.62 2.21
N ALA A 55 -0.71 23.44 3.26
CA ALA A 55 0.20 24.56 3.41
C ALA A 55 1.68 24.14 3.45
N GLU A 56 2.00 23.04 4.15
CA GLU A 56 3.36 22.51 4.22
C GLU A 56 3.82 21.90 2.89
N THR A 57 2.94 21.19 2.21
CA THR A 57 3.22 20.58 0.90
C THR A 57 3.44 21.63 -0.17
N GLU A 58 2.58 22.64 -0.23
CA GLU A 58 2.71 23.77 -1.16
C GLU A 58 4.02 24.52 -0.93
N LYS A 59 4.36 24.80 0.34
CA LYS A 59 5.64 25.44 0.67
C LYS A 59 6.83 24.60 0.18
N LYS A 60 6.83 23.30 0.46
CA LYS A 60 7.93 22.41 0.07
C LYS A 60 8.06 22.30 -1.46
N MET A 61 6.93 22.15 -2.16
CA MET A 61 6.90 22.11 -3.63
C MET A 61 7.34 23.43 -4.24
N PHE A 62 6.98 24.56 -3.63
CA PHE A 62 7.43 25.88 -4.05
C PHE A 62 8.95 26.01 -3.92
N ASP A 63 9.50 25.70 -2.75
CA ASP A 63 10.95 25.76 -2.49
C ASP A 63 11.73 24.90 -3.51
N TYR A 64 11.27 23.66 -3.76
CA TYR A 64 11.82 22.81 -4.81
C TYR A 64 11.70 23.42 -6.21
N SER A 65 10.54 23.99 -6.56
CA SER A 65 10.28 24.50 -7.90
C SER A 65 11.23 25.61 -8.31
N VAL A 66 11.66 26.46 -7.35
CA VAL A 66 12.61 27.55 -7.61
C VAL A 66 13.97 26.99 -8.00
N ASP A 67 14.47 26.00 -7.26
CA ASP A 67 15.77 25.40 -7.53
C ASP A 67 15.74 24.53 -8.79
N ALA A 68 14.69 23.72 -8.98
CA ALA A 68 14.49 22.95 -10.19
C ALA A 68 14.43 23.85 -11.44
N SER A 69 13.74 24.99 -11.36
CA SER A 69 13.65 25.96 -12.46
C SER A 69 15.03 26.53 -12.84
N ARG A 70 15.90 26.78 -11.85
CA ARG A 70 17.28 27.22 -12.11
C ARG A 70 18.08 26.14 -12.82
N VAL A 71 17.96 24.89 -12.38
CA VAL A 71 18.63 23.74 -13.03
C VAL A 71 18.17 23.59 -14.47
N TYR A 72 16.85 23.60 -14.71
CA TYR A 72 16.32 23.50 -16.07
C TYR A 72 16.71 24.67 -16.95
N TRP A 73 16.77 25.89 -16.42
CA TRP A 73 17.26 27.05 -17.16
C TRP A 73 18.74 26.90 -17.55
N ILE A 74 19.59 26.47 -16.61
CA ILE A 74 21.02 26.21 -16.89
C ILE A 74 21.15 25.15 -17.98
N ASN A 75 20.45 24.02 -17.87
CA ASN A 75 20.47 22.98 -18.89
C ASN A 75 19.97 23.49 -20.26
N SER A 76 18.90 24.29 -20.28
CA SER A 76 18.36 24.88 -21.52
C SER A 76 19.31 25.87 -22.21
N THR A 77 20.25 26.46 -21.46
CA THR A 77 21.23 27.42 -21.97
C THR A 77 22.61 26.78 -22.21
N TYR A 78 22.89 25.65 -21.57
CA TYR A 78 24.12 24.89 -21.68
C TYR A 78 23.80 23.39 -21.69
N ILE A 79 23.49 22.84 -22.87
CA ILE A 79 23.17 21.42 -23.03
C ILE A 79 24.47 20.62 -23.06
N THR A 80 24.80 19.98 -21.94
CA THR A 80 25.96 19.11 -21.76
C THR A 80 25.55 17.88 -20.95
N ASP A 81 26.34 16.81 -21.00
CA ASP A 81 26.07 15.59 -20.22
C ASP A 81 25.88 15.89 -18.72
N ASP A 82 26.68 16.80 -18.17
CA ASP A 82 26.60 17.19 -16.75
C ASP A 82 25.29 17.94 -16.43
N THR A 83 24.87 18.88 -17.27
CA THR A 83 23.64 19.64 -17.02
C THR A 83 22.39 18.81 -17.31
N ASP A 84 22.44 17.89 -18.28
CA ASP A 84 21.39 16.91 -18.54
C ASP A 84 21.22 15.97 -17.34
N ALA A 85 22.33 15.50 -16.74
CA ALA A 85 22.29 14.68 -15.53
C ALA A 85 21.68 15.43 -14.33
N LEU A 86 22.02 16.71 -14.15
CA LEU A 86 21.42 17.55 -13.11
C LEU A 86 19.92 17.79 -13.34
N ALA A 87 19.51 18.08 -14.58
CA ALA A 87 18.11 18.27 -14.94
C ALA A 87 17.31 16.98 -14.74
N ALA A 88 17.86 15.82 -15.15
CA ALA A 88 17.25 14.52 -14.93
C ALA A 88 17.08 14.22 -13.43
N LYS A 89 18.10 14.52 -12.61
CA LYS A 89 18.01 14.39 -11.16
C LYS A 89 16.90 15.27 -10.57
N ALA A 90 16.85 16.55 -10.95
CA ALA A 90 15.80 17.45 -10.50
C ALA A 90 14.41 16.94 -10.89
N GLY A 91 14.23 16.41 -12.10
CA GLY A 91 12.97 15.80 -12.55
C GLY A 91 12.58 14.55 -11.75
N ALA A 92 13.54 13.70 -11.41
CA ALA A 92 13.31 12.53 -10.56
C ALA A 92 12.87 12.92 -9.15
N GLU A 93 13.51 13.93 -8.56
CA GLU A 93 13.14 14.48 -7.25
C GLU A 93 11.72 15.06 -7.25
N GLY A 94 11.37 15.83 -8.28
CA GLY A 94 10.02 16.39 -8.45
C GLY A 94 8.94 15.32 -8.59
N THR A 95 9.21 14.29 -9.39
CA THR A 95 8.31 13.14 -9.55
C THR A 95 8.10 12.42 -8.23
N THR A 96 9.19 12.17 -7.49
CA THR A 96 9.14 11.54 -6.17
C THR A 96 8.31 12.37 -5.20
N MET A 97 8.52 13.70 -5.18
CA MET A 97 7.77 14.61 -4.33
C MET A 97 6.27 14.60 -4.66
N ALA A 98 5.91 14.63 -5.94
CA ALA A 98 4.51 14.60 -6.37
C ALA A 98 3.81 13.28 -6.00
N VAL A 99 4.48 12.14 -6.20
CA VAL A 99 3.95 10.83 -5.81
C VAL A 99 3.76 10.75 -4.30
N GLN A 100 4.76 11.20 -3.53
CA GLN A 100 4.66 11.20 -2.06
C GLN A 100 3.52 12.09 -1.58
N ALA A 101 3.38 13.30 -2.15
CA ALA A 101 2.27 14.20 -1.83
C ALA A 101 0.91 13.57 -2.15
N ALA A 102 0.78 12.83 -3.26
CA ALA A 102 -0.47 12.13 -3.60
C ALA A 102 -0.79 11.00 -2.59
N ILE A 103 0.23 10.24 -2.16
CA ILE A 103 0.09 9.20 -1.13
C ILE A 103 -0.35 9.82 0.20
N ASP A 104 0.28 10.93 0.59
CA ASP A 104 -0.04 11.62 1.85
C ASP A 104 -1.42 12.29 1.79
N ALA A 105 -1.79 12.88 0.65
CA ALA A 105 -3.11 13.46 0.43
C ALA A 105 -4.24 12.42 0.57
N ALA A 106 -4.00 11.18 0.16
CA ALA A 106 -4.98 10.09 0.27
C ALA A 106 -5.41 9.80 1.73
N LYS A 107 -4.59 10.18 2.73
CA LYS A 107 -4.93 10.07 4.15
C LYS A 107 -6.11 10.96 4.55
N TYR A 108 -6.37 12.03 3.80
CA TYR A 108 -7.40 13.03 4.09
C TYR A 108 -8.68 12.85 3.27
N LYS A 109 -8.83 11.75 2.52
CA LYS A 109 -9.96 11.54 1.59
C LYS A 109 -11.35 11.59 2.22
N ASP A 110 -11.47 11.26 3.51
CA ASP A 110 -12.73 11.18 4.25
C ASP A 110 -12.96 12.43 5.15
N VAL A 111 -12.05 13.41 5.09
CA VAL A 111 -12.14 14.66 5.86
C VAL A 111 -13.12 15.61 5.17
N GLN A 112 -14.11 16.11 5.90
CA GLN A 112 -15.02 17.14 5.36
C GLN A 112 -14.31 18.49 5.24
N GLY A 113 -14.50 19.14 4.09
CA GLY A 113 -13.92 20.45 3.75
C GLY A 113 -14.63 21.63 4.42
#